data_AF-A0A661EXE1-F1
#
_entry.id   AF-A0A661EXE1-F1
#
_cell.length_a   1.000
_cell.length_b   1.000
_cell.length_c   1.000
_cell.angle_alpha   90.00
_cell.angle_beta   90.00
_cell.angle_gamma   90.00
#
_symmetry.space_group_name_H-M   'P 1'
#
loop_
_entity.id
_entity.type
_entity.pdbx_description
1 polymer ?
#
loop_
_entity_poly.entity_id
_entity_poly.type
_entity_poly.pdbx_seq_one_letter_code
_entity_poly.pdbx_strand_id
1 'polypeptide(L)' 'EQQLLDNDVAVELPGGKLKIHWQGRGHPVFMTGPAISVFEGSMEL' A
#
# COMPACT_ATOMS: atom_id res chain seq x y z
N GLU A 1 -13.05 15.48 -10.50
CA GLU A 1 -12.44 14.91 -9.28
C GLU A 1 -12.58 15.92 -8.17
N GLN A 2 -12.91 15.49 -6.96
CA GLN A 2 -12.88 16.38 -5.80
C GLN A 2 -11.45 16.38 -5.25
N GLN A 3 -10.81 17.54 -5.17
CA GLN A 3 -9.44 17.73 -4.67
C GLN A 3 -9.42 17.71 -3.12
N LEU A 4 -9.86 16.59 -2.54
CA LEU A 4 -9.98 16.45 -1.08
C LEU A 4 -8.63 16.16 -0.41
N LEU A 5 -7.69 15.59 -1.16
CA LEU A 5 -6.38 15.12 -0.69
C LEU A 5 -5.33 15.34 -1.77
N ASP A 6 -4.07 15.39 -1.35
CA ASP A 6 -2.92 15.40 -2.24
C ASP A 6 -2.72 14.03 -2.93
N ASN A 7 -1.90 14.01 -3.98
CA ASN A 7 -1.59 12.78 -4.71
C ASN A 7 -0.75 11.78 -3.90
N ASP A 8 -0.03 12.25 -2.88
CA ASP A 8 0.74 11.43 -1.94
C ASP A 8 0.09 11.50 -0.56
N VAL A 9 -0.45 10.37 -0.10
CA VAL A 9 -1.12 10.29 1.21
C VAL A 9 -0.57 9.16 2.07
N ALA A 10 -0.65 9.39 3.36
CA ALA A 10 -0.43 8.40 4.40
C ALA A 10 -1.77 7.83 4.87
N VAL A 11 -1.92 6.51 4.85
CA VAL A 11 -3.10 5.81 5.35
C VAL A 11 -2.73 5.04 6.60
N GLU A 12 -3.44 5.28 7.70
CA GLU A 12 -3.31 4.54 8.95
C GLU A 12 -4.32 3.40 8.99
N LEU A 13 -3.81 2.18 9.20
CA LEU A 13 -4.59 0.96 9.33
C LEU A 13 -4.24 0.30 10.68
N PRO A 14 -5.05 -0.64 11.18
CA PRO A 14 -4.75 -1.35 12.42
C PRO A 14 -3.37 -2.05 12.41
N GLY A 15 -2.93 -2.53 11.25
CA GLY A 15 -1.64 -3.21 11.07
C GLY A 15 -0.46 -2.28 10.76
N GLY A 16 -0.66 -0.96 10.72
CA GLY A 16 0.39 0.01 10.46
C GLY A 16 0.05 1.00 9.34
N LYS A 17 1.08 1.67 8.83
CA LYS A 17 0.96 2.78 7.89
C LYS A 17 1.30 2.36 6.47
N LEU A 18 0.49 2.78 5.51
CA LEU A 18 0.78 2.64 4.07
C LEU A 18 0.94 4.02 3.42
N LYS A 19 1.84 4.10 2.46
CA LYS A 19 1.95 5.26 1.56
C LYS A 19 1.21 4.94 0.27
N ILE A 20 0.27 5.79 -0.11
CA ILE A 20 -0.46 5.73 -1.38
C ILE A 20 -0.01 6.89 -2.25
N HIS A 21 0.30 6.60 -3.52
CA HIS A 21 0.55 7.60 -4.55
C HIS A 21 -0.41 7.39 -5.72
N TRP A 22 -1.19 8.41 -6.06
CA TRP A 22 -2.12 8.37 -7.18
C TRP A 22 -2.27 9.74 -7.83
N GLN A 23 -2.07 9.81 -9.14
CA GLN A 23 -2.14 11.05 -9.93
C GLN A 23 -3.54 11.32 -10.53
N GLY A 24 -4.55 10.57 -10.08
CA GLY A 24 -5.91 10.66 -10.59
C GLY A 24 -6.18 9.73 -11.79
N ARG A 25 -7.35 9.93 -12.41
CA ARG A 25 -7.85 9.06 -13.48
C ARG A 25 -6.86 8.90 -14.63
N GLY A 26 -6.73 7.66 -15.13
CA GLY A 26 -5.80 7.32 -16.22
C GLY A 26 -4.39 6.95 -15.75
N HIS A 27 -4.08 7.18 -14.46
CA HIS A 27 -2.83 6.76 -13.85
C HIS A 27 -3.06 5.60 -12.86
N PRO A 28 -2.13 4.63 -12.77
CA PRO A 28 -2.21 3.57 -11.78
C PRO A 28 -2.03 4.12 -10.36
N VAL A 29 -2.58 3.39 -9.39
CA VAL A 29 -2.35 3.63 -7.96
C VAL A 29 -1.14 2.83 -7.52
N PHE A 30 -0.20 3.48 -6.84
CA PHE A 30 0.93 2.81 -6.19
C PHE A 30 0.73 2.77 -4.68
N MET A 31 1.12 1.65 -4.07
CA MET A 31 1.07 1.43 -2.64
C MET A 31 2.43 0.95 -2.16
N THR A 32 2.93 1.55 -1.08
CA THR A 32 4.21 1.18 -0.47
C THR A 32 4.01 0.96 1.02
N GLY A 33 4.53 -0.17 1.50
CA GLY A 33 4.49 -0.58 2.90
C GLY A 33 5.56 -1.61 3.19
N PRO A 34 5.82 -1.91 4.47
CA PRO A 34 6.77 -2.93 4.86
C PRO A 34 6.27 -4.33 4.49
N ALA A 35 7.19 -5.22 4.14
CA ALA A 35 6.95 -6.65 3.98
C ALA A 35 8.02 -7.42 4.76
N ILE A 36 7.62 -8.45 5.50
CA ILE A 36 8.50 -9.22 6.38
C ILE A 36 8.25 -10.71 6.17
N SER A 37 9.28 -11.45 5.78
CA SER A 37 9.25 -12.92 5.81
C SER A 37 9.26 -13.39 7.25
N VAL A 38 8.28 -14.22 7.64
CA VAL A 38 8.16 -14.71 9.02
C VAL A 38 8.83 -16.07 9.20
N PHE A 39 8.62 -16.99 8.26
CA PHE A 39 9.26 -18.30 8.26
C PHE A 39 9.40 -18.84 6.84
N GLU A 40 10.24 -19.84 6.68
CA GLU A 40 10.34 -20.68 5.48
C GLU A 40 10.11 -22.13 5.89
N GLY A 41 9.49 -22.93 5.01
CA GLY A 41 9.15 -24.32 5.32
C GLY A 41 8.80 -25.14 4.09
N SER A 42 8.83 -26.47 4.25
CA SER A 42 8.51 -27.47 3.22
C SER A 42 7.51 -28.49 3.76
N MET A 43 6.63 -29.01 2.90
CA MET A 43 5.66 -30.05 3.24
C MET A 43 5.68 -31.13 2.14
N GLU A 44 5.69 -32.40 2.53
CA GLU A 44 5.49 -33.53 1.61
C GLU A 44 3.99 -33.77 1.45
N LEU A 45 3.54 -33.93 0.19
CA LEU A 45 2.15 -34.17 -0.18
C LEU A 45 1.80 -35.65 -0.14
#